data_AF-A0A437LY97-F1
#
_entry.id   AF-A0A437LY97-F1
#
_cell.length_a   1.000
_cell.length_b   1.000
_cell.length_c   1.000
_cell.angle_alpha   90.00
_cell.angle_beta   90.00
_cell.angle_gamma   90.00
#
_symmetry.space_group_name_H-M   'P 1'
#
loop_
_entity.id
_entity.type
_entity.pdbx_description
1 polymer ?
#
loop_
_entity_poly.entity_id
_entity_poly.type
_entity_poly.pdbx_seq_one_letter_code
_entity_poly.pdbx_strand_id
1 'polypeptide(L)' 'MDEEHSYYYHRAEQELELAQRAAGPEATKVHYVLAGYYLNLAFGSSATAPAPDDAVRGFVARASGTDDR' A
#
# COMPACT_ATOMS: atom_id res chain seq x y z
N MET A 1 -12.64 -2.61 -16.58
CA MET A 1 -11.29 -2.84 -16.06
C MET A 1 -10.44 -3.30 -17.21
N ASP A 2 -9.31 -2.63 -17.45
CA ASP A 2 -8.35 -3.05 -18.48
C ASP A 2 -7.54 -4.28 -17.99
N GLU A 3 -6.81 -4.90 -18.91
CA GLU A 3 -6.01 -6.10 -18.62
C GLU A 3 -4.87 -5.82 -17.63
N GLU A 4 -4.29 -4.62 -17.70
CA GLU A 4 -3.21 -4.16 -16.83
C GLU A 4 -3.68 -3.98 -15.38
N HIS A 5 -4.81 -3.31 -15.17
CA HIS A 5 -5.48 -3.18 -13.89
C HIS A 5 -5.81 -4.56 -13.31
N SER A 6 -6.33 -5.48 -14.13
CA SER A 6 -6.69 -6.82 -13.67
C SER A 6 -5.45 -7.62 -13.25
N TYR A 7 -4.35 -7.48 -14.00
CA TYR A 7 -3.06 -8.07 -13.65
C TYR A 7 -2.54 -7.55 -12.29
N TYR A 8 -2.49 -6.23 -12.11
CA TYR A 8 -1.99 -5.64 -10.87
C TYR A 8 -2.88 -5.97 -9.68
N TYR A 9 -4.19 -5.97 -9.86
CA TYR A 9 -5.14 -6.38 -8.82
C TYR A 9 -4.89 -7.82 -8.37
N HIS A 10 -4.82 -8.78 -9.30
CA HIS A 10 -4.53 -10.18 -8.96
C HIS A 10 -3.15 -10.37 -8.34
N ARG A 11 -2.16 -9.60 -8.79
CA ARG A 11 -0.83 -9.64 -8.19
C ARG A 11 -0.85 -9.16 -6.74
N ALA A 12 -1.62 -8.12 -6.43
CA ALA A 12 -1.83 -7.68 -5.06
C ALA A 12 -2.46 -8.76 -4.18
N GLU A 13 -3.48 -9.47 -4.69
CA GLU A 13 -4.13 -10.59 -3.98
C GLU A 13 -3.11 -11.71 -3.66
N GLN A 14 -2.25 -12.07 -4.61
CA GLN A 14 -1.19 -13.07 -4.39
C GLN A 14 -0.21 -12.65 -3.28
N GLU A 15 0.21 -11.39 -3.26
CA GLU A 15 1.12 -10.90 -2.21
C GLU A 15 0.43 -10.90 -0.83
N LEU A 16 -0.88 -10.62 -0.76
CA LEU A 16 -1.63 -10.74 0.50
C LEU A 16 -1.70 -12.19 1.00
N GLU A 17 -1.90 -13.16 0.10
CA GLU A 17 -1.84 -14.57 0.47
C GLU A 17 -0.45 -14.99 0.96
N LEU A 18 0.61 -14.49 0.32
CA LEU A 18 1.99 -14.75 0.75
C LEU A 18 2.28 -14.09 2.11
N ALA A 19 1.78 -12.88 2.35
CA ALA A 19 1.91 -12.19 3.65
C ALA A 19 1.31 -13.02 4.79
N GLN A 20 0.14 -13.64 4.55
CA GLN A 20 -0.53 -14.52 5.50
C GLN A 20 0.23 -15.83 5.77
N ARG A 21 0.98 -16.33 4.78
CA ARG A 21 1.76 -17.58 4.89
C ARG A 21 3.21 -17.37 5.32
N ALA A 22 3.69 -16.12 5.33
CA ALA A 22 5.07 -15.81 5.64
C ALA A 22 5.45 -16.16 7.09
N ALA A 23 6.64 -16.75 7.27
CA ALA A 23 7.08 -17.30 8.55
C ALA A 23 7.67 -16.26 9.54
N GLY A 24 7.68 -14.97 9.20
CA GLY A 24 8.29 -13.95 10.04
C GLY A 24 7.87 -12.52 9.70
N PRO A 25 7.96 -11.61 10.68
CA PRO A 25 7.40 -10.26 10.54
C PRO A 25 8.08 -9.44 9.43
N GLU A 26 9.37 -9.63 9.19
CA GLU A 26 10.09 -8.98 8.09
C GLU A 26 9.56 -9.42 6.73
N ALA A 27 9.35 -10.73 6.53
CA ALA A 27 8.80 -11.26 5.28
C ALA A 27 7.35 -10.82 5.08
N THR A 28 6.52 -10.88 6.13
CA THR A 28 5.14 -10.37 6.09
C THR A 28 5.09 -8.90 5.71
N LYS A 29 5.97 -8.05 6.25
CA LYS A 29 6.06 -6.62 5.89
C LYS A 29 6.39 -6.42 4.42
N VAL A 30 7.34 -7.18 3.88
CA VAL A 30 7.71 -7.10 2.45
C VAL A 30 6.50 -7.38 1.56
N HIS A 31 5.76 -8.46 1.84
CA HIS A 31 4.57 -8.81 1.07
C HIS A 31 3.46 -7.75 1.18
N TYR A 32 3.25 -7.16 2.35
CA TYR A 32 2.29 -6.06 2.49
C TYR A 32 2.71 -4.80 1.71
N VAL A 33 4.00 -4.47 1.68
CA VAL A 33 4.52 -3.36 0.86
C VAL A 33 4.27 -3.61 -0.63
N LEU A 34 4.53 -4.84 -1.11
CA LEU A 34 4.29 -5.20 -2.50
C LEU A 34 2.80 -5.18 -2.85
N ALA A 35 1.93 -5.68 -1.97
CA ALA A 35 0.48 -5.62 -2.17
C ALA A 35 0.01 -4.16 -2.33
N GLY A 36 0.47 -3.26 -1.46
CA GLY A 36 0.16 -1.82 -1.56
C GLY A 36 0.67 -1.20 -2.85
N TYR A 37 1.88 -1.55 -3.30
CA TYR A 37 2.44 -1.11 -4.57
C TYR A 37 1.56 -1.53 -5.76
N TYR A 38 1.15 -2.79 -5.82
CA TYR A 38 0.30 -3.28 -6.91
C TYR A 38 -1.11 -2.71 -6.88
N LEU A 39 -1.70 -2.48 -5.69
CA LEU A 39 -2.97 -1.77 -5.58
C LEU A 39 -2.84 -0.32 -6.05
N ASN A 40 -1.71 0.33 -5.79
CA ASN A 40 -1.47 1.67 -6.32
C ASN A 40 -1.32 1.67 -7.84
N LEU A 41 -0.73 0.65 -8.46
CA LEU A 41 -0.69 0.54 -9.92
C LEU A 41 -2.07 0.25 -10.52
N ALA A 42 -2.89 -0.57 -9.86
CA ALA A 42 -4.24 -0.89 -10.31
C ALA A 42 -5.20 0.31 -10.18
N PHE A 43 -5.18 1.00 -9.04
CA PHE A 43 -6.21 1.99 -8.68
C PHE A 43 -5.69 3.42 -8.48
N GLY A 44 -4.38 3.61 -8.40
CA GLY A 44 -3.75 4.91 -8.29
C GLY A 44 -3.83 5.64 -9.61
N SER A 45 -4.98 6.28 -9.86
CA SER A 45 -5.06 7.36 -10.85
C SER A 45 -3.86 8.29 -10.67
N SER A 46 -3.25 8.71 -11.78
CA SER A 46 -2.11 9.62 -11.99
C SER A 46 -2.04 10.94 -11.18
N ALA A 47 -2.32 10.89 -9.88
CA ALA A 47 -2.13 11.93 -8.90
C ALA A 47 -1.31 11.30 -7.79
N THR A 48 0.02 11.42 -7.94
CA THR A 48 1.03 11.30 -6.88
C THR A 48 0.48 10.70 -5.58
N ALA A 49 0.50 9.37 -5.49
CA ALA A 49 0.37 8.74 -4.19
C ALA A 49 1.55 9.26 -3.35
N PRO A 50 1.30 9.88 -2.18
CA PRO A 50 2.38 10.32 -1.31
C PRO A 50 3.28 9.11 -1.03
N ALA A 51 4.59 9.31 -1.08
CA ALA A 51 5.55 8.27 -0.73
C ALA A 51 5.14 7.66 0.63
N PRO A 52 5.43 6.37 0.90
CA PRO A 52 5.01 5.71 2.13
C PRO A 52 5.40 6.50 3.40
N ASP A 53 6.52 7.24 3.36
CA ASP A 53 6.94 8.14 4.43
C ASP A 53 6.00 9.35 4.61
N ASP A 54 5.46 9.91 3.54
CA ASP A 54 4.52 11.04 3.57
C ASP A 54 3.14 10.61 4.05
N ALA A 55 2.69 9.40 3.70
CA ALA A 55 1.43 8.84 4.19
C ALA A 55 1.48 8.57 5.70
N VAL A 56 2.61 8.01 6.19
CA VAL A 56 2.83 7.78 7.63
C VAL A 56 2.94 9.11 8.38
N ARG A 57 3.67 10.10 7.84
CA ARG A 57 3.74 11.44 8.43
C ARG A 57 2.38 12.14 8.49
N GLY A 58 1.58 12.06 7.43
CA GLY A 58 0.23 12.63 7.40
C GLY A 58 -0.71 12.00 8.43
N PHE A 59 -0.61 10.68 8.62
CA PHE A 59 -1.36 9.96 9.65
C PHE A 59 -0.94 10.38 11.07
N VAL A 60 0.36 10.49 11.34
CA VAL A 60 0.90 10.93 12.65
C VAL A 60 0.56 12.39 12.94
N ALA A 61 0.62 13.28 11.95
CA ALA A 61 0.28 14.69 12.11
C ALA A 61 -1.21 14.87 12.47
N ARG A 62 -2.10 14.14 11.79
CA ARG A 62 -3.55 14.15 12.07
C ARG A 62 -3.90 13.55 13.43
N ALA A 63 -3.17 12.54 13.89
CA ALA A 63 -3.33 11.97 15.22
C ALA A 63 -2.81 12.88 16.34
N SER A 64 -1.90 13.81 16.02
CA SER A 64 -1.24 14.68 17.00
C SER A 64 -1.95 16.01 17.23
N GLY A 65 -3.08 16.27 16.55
CA GLY A 65 -3.96 17.40 16.87
C GLY A 65 -3.29 18.78 16.85
N THR A 66 -2.35 19.02 15.94
CA THR A 66 -1.80 20.37 15.70
C THR A 66 -2.60 21.07 14.61
N ASP A 67 -3.89 21.25 14.87
CA ASP A 67 -4.75 22.18 14.13
C ASP A 67 -4.88 23.43 15.01
N ASP A 68 -3.87 24.29 14.98
CA ASP A 68 -3.95 25.63 15.57
C ASP A 68 -4.35 26.61 14.45
N ARG A 69 -5.66 26.90 14.44
CA ARG A 69 -6.38 28.04 13.83
C ARG A 69 -6.04 28.53 12.42
#